data_AF-A0A8S3U7R6-F1
#
_entry.id   AF-A0A8S3U7R6-F1
#
_cell.length_a   1.000
_cell.length_b   1.000
_cell.length_c   1.000
_cell.angle_alpha   90.00
_cell.angle_beta   90.00
_cell.angle_gamma   90.00
#
_symmetry.space_group_name_H-M   'P 1'
#
loop_
_entity.id
_entity.type
_entity.pdbx_description
1 polymer ?
#
loop_
_entity_poly.entity_id
_entity_poly.type
_entity_poly.pdbx_seq_one_letter_code
_entity_poly.pdbx_strand_id
1 'polypeptide(L)'
;MIMGATGSGKSTLINAIANYIIGVEWEDDFRFNLINLEPDERKRSRNEAQSLTQWVTCYTLYSSVSDRINYTVNLIDTPGFGDTRGLDQDAKIVDQIRELFTAKDQKGISTLDAVCFIVKAPDARLTPTQTYIFESILCLFGNDIKDNICTLITFADGQTPPVLAGIKALYENPLPCENYFTFNNSALYAENSVGANNQMSSFFWQMGMKSCQTFFSHVANMQTKSLSLTTEVLEKRQKLENTIHNLHQEIDVGLSKIRNLEIEVKIFSENSRDILANKNFEYIVEEDYQEKIDLQGTGQHTTNCLTCNFTCHENCRIANDDGKARCIAMNSEGSCMECPNECH
;
A
#
# COMPACT_ATOMS: atom_id res chain seq x y z
N MET A 1 7.54 -3.11 9.52
CA MET A 1 6.80 -2.27 8.55
C MET A 1 6.08 -1.16 9.28
N ILE A 2 6.07 0.07 8.76
CA ILE A 2 5.53 1.24 9.47
C ILE A 2 4.38 1.86 8.68
N MET A 3 3.20 1.93 9.28
CA MET A 3 1.97 2.44 8.66
C MET A 3 1.31 3.50 9.54
N GLY A 4 0.82 4.58 8.93
CA GLY A 4 0.15 5.66 9.64
C GLY A 4 -0.14 6.85 8.75
N ALA A 5 -1.04 7.72 9.21
CA ALA A 5 -1.55 8.86 8.46
C ALA A 5 -0.43 9.86 8.10
N THR A 6 -0.67 10.70 7.09
CA THR A 6 0.18 11.86 6.80
C THR A 6 0.25 12.78 8.02
N GLY A 7 1.43 13.34 8.29
CA GLY A 7 1.66 14.20 9.47
C GLY A 7 1.75 13.48 10.82
N SER A 8 1.69 12.14 10.85
CA SER A 8 1.82 11.36 12.10
C SER A 8 3.25 11.28 12.66
N GLY A 9 4.24 11.87 11.99
CA GLY A 9 5.64 11.85 12.44
C GLY A 9 6.45 10.62 11.99
N LYS A 10 5.91 9.82 11.07
CA LYS A 10 6.54 8.58 10.55
C LYS A 10 7.96 8.78 10.01
N SER A 11 8.18 9.74 9.11
CA SER A 11 9.51 9.96 8.52
C SER A 11 10.54 10.42 9.57
N THR A 12 10.13 11.30 10.48
CA THR A 12 10.97 11.74 11.60
C THR A 12 11.31 10.57 12.52
N LEU A 13 10.36 9.66 12.77
CA LEU A 13 10.60 8.46 13.57
C LEU A 13 11.57 7.49 12.89
N ILE A 14 11.46 7.27 11.58
CA ILE A 14 12.41 6.44 10.83
C ILE A 14 13.83 7.01 10.92
N ASN A 15 13.98 8.32 10.75
CA ASN A 15 15.27 8.98 10.93
C ASN A 15 15.80 8.82 12.37
N ALA A 16 14.95 8.98 13.38
CA ALA A 16 15.35 8.76 14.77
C ALA A 16 15.81 7.32 15.04
N ILE A 17 15.07 6.33 14.53
CA ILE A 17 15.40 4.90 14.61
C ILE A 17 16.74 4.62 13.94
N ALA A 18 17.01 5.22 12.78
CA ALA A 18 18.27 5.00 12.09
C ALA A 18 19.48 5.60 12.81
N ASN A 19 19.34 6.82 13.33
CA ASN A 19 20.38 7.40 14.18
C ASN A 19 20.60 6.55 15.44
N TYR A 20 19.53 5.95 15.98
CA TYR A 20 19.65 4.98 17.07
C TYR A 20 20.46 3.74 16.65
N ILE A 21 20.09 3.06 15.55
CA ILE A 21 20.75 1.84 15.06
C ILE A 21 22.21 2.07 14.68
N ILE A 22 22.52 3.22 14.06
CA ILE A 22 23.87 3.59 13.62
C ILE A 22 24.75 4.03 14.80
N GLY A 23 24.18 4.29 15.97
CA GLY A 23 24.95 4.65 17.16
C GLY A 23 25.32 6.13 17.25
N VAL A 24 24.55 7.01 16.62
CA VAL A 24 24.75 8.46 16.76
C VAL A 24 24.49 8.86 18.20
N GLU A 25 25.38 9.70 18.74
CA GLU A 25 25.34 10.25 20.09
C GLU A 25 24.88 11.70 20.08
N TRP A 26 24.49 12.21 21.26
CA TRP A 26 24.02 13.58 21.37
C TRP A 26 25.11 14.58 20.98
N GLU A 27 26.36 14.28 21.30
CA GLU A 27 27.54 15.13 21.12
C GLU A 27 28.03 15.19 19.66
N ASP A 28 27.59 14.26 18.81
CA ASP A 28 28.00 14.24 17.39
C ASP A 28 27.48 15.48 16.66
N ASP A 29 28.29 16.08 15.79
CA ASP A 29 27.95 17.29 15.03
C ASP A 29 27.10 17.03 13.79
N PHE A 30 26.67 15.78 13.59
CA PHE A 30 25.86 15.35 12.45
C PHE A 30 24.67 14.50 12.87
N ARG A 31 23.66 14.43 11.99
CA ARG A 31 22.50 13.53 12.11
C ARG A 31 22.21 12.91 10.75
N PHE A 32 21.91 11.62 10.71
CA PHE A 32 21.48 10.97 9.49
C PHE A 32 20.04 11.34 9.16
N ASN A 33 19.79 11.62 7.88
CA ASN A 33 18.47 11.83 7.32
C ASN A 33 18.28 10.86 6.14
N LEU A 34 17.72 9.68 6.41
CA LEU A 34 17.43 8.66 5.40
C LEU A 34 16.36 9.11 4.43
N ILE A 35 15.32 9.75 4.96
CA ILE A 35 14.23 10.27 4.15
C ILE A 35 14.59 11.71 3.77
N ASN A 36 15.52 11.83 2.83
CA ASN A 36 15.84 13.13 2.24
C ASN A 36 14.85 13.42 1.13
N LEU A 37 13.81 14.18 1.46
CA LEU A 37 12.83 14.65 0.48
C LEU A 37 13.53 15.45 -0.61
N GLU A 38 13.31 15.06 -1.86
CA GLU A 38 13.81 15.78 -3.03
C GLU A 38 13.28 17.23 -3.01
N PRO A 39 13.99 18.22 -3.60
CA PRO A 39 13.60 19.63 -3.55
C PRO A 39 12.15 19.90 -4.00
N ASP A 40 11.61 19.11 -4.92
CA ASP A 40 10.24 19.22 -5.39
C ASP A 40 9.21 18.61 -4.42
N GLU A 41 9.60 17.61 -3.63
CA GLU A 41 8.79 17.09 -2.51
C GLU A 41 8.77 18.09 -1.34
N ARG A 42 9.86 18.82 -1.11
CA ARG A 42 9.91 19.93 -0.15
C ARG A 42 9.02 21.12 -0.55
N LYS A 43 8.83 21.38 -1.85
CA LYS A 43 7.84 22.39 -2.31
C LYS A 43 6.41 21.96 -2.03
N ARG A 44 6.09 20.66 -2.14
CA ARG A 44 4.80 20.08 -1.76
C ARG A 44 4.58 20.07 -0.24
N SER A 45 5.64 20.03 0.56
CA SER A 45 5.60 20.15 2.04
C SER A 45 4.97 21.44 2.57
N ARG A 46 4.74 22.47 1.74
CA ARG A 46 3.94 23.64 2.16
C ARG A 46 2.44 23.34 2.26
N ASN A 47 1.98 22.25 1.63
CA ASN A 47 0.65 21.70 1.79
C ASN A 47 0.75 20.42 2.61
N GLU A 48 0.63 20.53 3.94
CA GLU A 48 0.73 19.44 4.93
C GLU A 48 -0.30 18.29 4.72
N ALA A 49 -1.21 18.44 3.75
CA ALA A 49 -2.30 17.53 3.43
C ALA A 49 -1.92 16.38 2.45
N GLN A 50 -0.68 16.31 1.95
CA GLN A 50 -0.25 15.26 1.03
C GLN A 50 0.98 14.50 1.55
N SER A 51 0.92 13.17 1.52
CA SER A 51 2.04 12.29 1.85
C SER A 51 3.27 12.67 1.03
N LEU A 52 4.37 12.89 1.75
CA LEU A 52 5.65 13.27 1.16
C LEU A 52 6.32 12.08 0.47
N THR A 53 6.15 10.85 0.98
CA THR A 53 6.61 9.62 0.32
C THR A 53 5.55 9.09 -0.66
N GLN A 54 5.98 8.70 -1.86
CA GLN A 54 5.12 8.15 -2.93
C GLN A 54 5.24 6.62 -3.08
N TRP A 55 6.34 6.06 -2.59
CA TRP A 55 6.70 4.66 -2.79
C TRP A 55 6.92 3.95 -1.45
N VAL A 56 6.47 2.70 -1.37
CA VAL A 56 6.86 1.79 -0.30
C VAL A 56 8.35 1.50 -0.45
N THR A 57 9.13 1.87 0.56
CA THR A 57 10.59 1.83 0.49
C THR A 57 11.13 0.99 1.63
N CYS A 58 12.02 0.05 1.33
CA CYS A 58 12.72 -0.75 2.32
C CYS A 58 14.15 -0.23 2.52
N TYR A 59 14.46 0.21 3.75
CA TYR A 59 15.80 0.61 4.15
C TYR A 59 16.47 -0.52 4.95
N THR A 60 17.61 -1.00 4.50
CA THR A 60 18.38 -2.03 5.22
C THR A 60 19.52 -1.36 6.00
N LEU A 61 19.48 -1.51 7.33
CA LEU A 61 20.47 -0.98 8.25
C LEU A 61 21.26 -2.14 8.87
N TYR A 62 22.56 -2.20 8.58
CA TYR A 62 23.44 -3.28 9.03
C TYR A 62 23.96 -3.02 10.45
N SER A 63 23.97 -4.05 11.29
CA SER A 63 24.43 -3.97 12.69
C SER A 63 25.93 -3.70 12.84
N SER A 64 26.74 -3.90 11.79
CA SER A 64 28.19 -3.72 11.83
C SER A 64 28.66 -2.29 12.14
N VAL A 65 27.72 -1.35 12.31
CA VAL A 65 27.99 0.07 12.53
C VAL A 65 27.91 0.46 14.02
N SER A 66 27.14 -0.25 14.85
CA SER A 66 27.09 0.02 16.30
C SER A 66 26.78 -1.23 17.14
N ASP A 67 27.21 -1.23 18.41
CA ASP A 67 26.94 -2.31 19.35
C ASP A 67 25.52 -2.25 19.97
N ARG A 68 24.66 -1.31 19.55
CA ARG A 68 23.31 -1.15 20.11
C ARG A 68 22.39 -2.31 19.72
N ILE A 69 22.58 -2.86 18.52
CA ILE A 69 21.82 -3.99 17.97
C ILE A 69 22.79 -4.94 17.26
N ASN A 70 22.62 -6.24 17.42
CA ASN A 70 23.50 -7.27 16.83
C ASN A 70 22.90 -7.96 15.59
N TYR A 71 21.84 -7.42 15.00
CA TYR A 71 21.16 -7.94 13.81
C TYR A 71 20.86 -6.84 12.78
N THR A 72 20.73 -7.22 11.51
CA THR A 72 20.31 -6.31 10.43
C THR A 72 18.83 -5.95 10.57
N VAL A 73 18.52 -4.65 10.42
CA VAL A 73 17.14 -4.15 10.48
C VAL A 73 16.67 -3.73 9.09
N ASN A 74 15.52 -4.27 8.67
CA ASN A 74 14.82 -3.83 7.45
C ASN A 74 13.61 -2.95 7.83
N LEU A 75 13.71 -1.65 7.55
CA LEU A 75 12.64 -0.69 7.80
C LEU A 75 11.83 -0.49 6.52
N ILE A 76 10.61 -1.01 6.51
CA ILE A 76 9.65 -0.78 5.42
C ILE A 76 8.84 0.47 5.76
N ASP A 77 9.13 1.56 5.07
CA ASP A 77 8.37 2.80 5.10
C ASP A 77 7.24 2.76 4.08
N THR A 78 6.03 3.13 4.51
CA THR A 78 4.90 3.28 3.60
C THR A 78 4.55 4.77 3.44
N PRO A 79 4.01 5.19 2.30
CA PRO A 79 3.31 6.46 2.21
C PRO A 79 2.24 6.63 3.29
N GLY A 80 1.83 7.88 3.52
CA GLY A 80 0.64 8.21 4.31
C GLY A 80 -0.56 7.45 3.76
N PHE A 81 -1.07 6.51 4.56
CA PHE A 81 -2.21 5.66 4.24
C PHE A 81 -3.49 6.33 4.74
N GLY A 82 -4.59 6.28 3.99
CA GLY A 82 -5.83 7.00 4.35
C GLY A 82 -5.72 8.52 4.27
N ASP A 83 -4.85 9.03 3.40
CA ASP A 83 -4.63 10.46 3.19
C ASP A 83 -5.70 11.11 2.28
N THR A 84 -5.67 12.44 2.12
CA THR A 84 -6.65 13.22 1.32
C THR A 84 -6.74 12.85 -0.16
N ARG A 85 -5.83 11.99 -0.66
CA ARG A 85 -5.79 11.49 -2.03
C ARG A 85 -6.79 10.36 -2.29
N GLY A 86 -7.43 9.83 -1.25
CA GLY A 86 -8.53 8.88 -1.35
C GLY A 86 -8.14 7.43 -1.63
N LEU A 87 -9.17 6.59 -1.79
CA LEU A 87 -9.05 5.13 -1.87
C LEU A 87 -8.18 4.64 -3.06
N ASP A 88 -8.18 5.36 -4.18
CA ASP A 88 -7.38 4.99 -5.36
C ASP A 88 -5.86 5.03 -5.06
N GLN A 89 -5.43 5.96 -4.21
CA GLN A 89 -4.04 6.04 -3.80
C GLN A 89 -3.69 4.91 -2.83
N ASP A 90 -4.61 4.55 -1.94
CA ASP A 90 -4.43 3.44 -1.02
C ASP A 90 -4.36 2.11 -1.78
N ALA A 91 -5.18 1.91 -2.83
CA ALA A 91 -5.08 0.76 -3.72
C ALA A 91 -3.68 0.64 -4.35
N LYS A 92 -3.10 1.75 -4.82
CA LYS A 92 -1.71 1.77 -5.31
C LYS A 92 -0.69 1.39 -4.25
N ILE A 93 -0.88 1.82 -3.00
CA ILE A 93 0.02 1.46 -1.89
C ILE A 93 -0.10 -0.03 -1.57
N VAL A 94 -1.33 -0.57 -1.49
CA VAL A 94 -1.59 -2.00 -1.29
C VAL A 94 -0.92 -2.82 -2.40
N ASP A 95 -0.99 -2.37 -3.64
CA ASP A 95 -0.33 -3.02 -4.75
C ASP A 95 1.21 -3.02 -4.61
N GLN A 96 1.82 -1.92 -4.17
CA GLN A 96 3.26 -1.86 -3.93
C GLN A 96 3.68 -2.77 -2.77
N ILE A 97 2.86 -2.85 -1.72
CA ILE A 97 3.06 -3.78 -0.61
C ILE A 97 3.02 -5.22 -1.12
N ARG A 98 2.04 -5.56 -1.97
CA ARG A 98 1.95 -6.88 -2.60
C ARG A 98 3.22 -7.19 -3.38
N GLU A 99 3.68 -6.28 -4.24
CA GLU A 99 4.92 -6.47 -5.01
C GLU A 99 6.14 -6.72 -4.12
N LEU A 100 6.26 -5.97 -3.03
CA LEU A 100 7.34 -6.17 -2.07
C LEU A 100 7.32 -7.58 -1.46
N PHE A 101 6.13 -8.16 -1.26
CA PHE A 101 5.98 -9.49 -0.66
C PHE A 101 6.05 -10.63 -1.69
N THR A 102 5.65 -10.39 -2.94
CA THR A 102 5.68 -11.39 -4.03
C THR A 102 6.96 -11.39 -4.84
N ALA A 103 7.77 -10.32 -4.74
CA ALA A 103 9.02 -10.21 -5.48
C ALA A 103 9.93 -11.42 -5.20
N LYS A 104 10.29 -12.13 -6.26
CA LYS A 104 11.26 -13.22 -6.21
C LYS A 104 12.66 -12.61 -6.12
N ASP A 105 13.58 -13.30 -5.46
CA ASP A 105 14.98 -12.92 -5.20
C ASP A 105 15.18 -11.96 -4.00
N GLN A 106 16.43 -11.48 -3.81
CA GLN A 106 16.88 -10.67 -2.65
C GLN A 106 16.14 -9.32 -2.47
N LYS A 107 15.23 -8.98 -3.39
CA LYS A 107 14.45 -7.73 -3.35
C LYS A 107 13.11 -7.87 -2.63
N GLY A 108 12.62 -9.10 -2.44
CA GLY A 108 11.36 -9.38 -1.76
C GLY A 108 11.49 -9.54 -0.25
N ILE A 109 10.36 -9.43 0.45
CA ILE A 109 10.27 -9.63 1.90
C ILE A 109 9.27 -10.75 2.16
N SER A 110 9.76 -11.88 2.68
CA SER A 110 8.95 -13.07 2.96
C SER A 110 8.47 -13.16 4.41
N THR A 111 9.01 -12.35 5.32
CA THR A 111 8.74 -12.41 6.75
C THR A 111 8.67 -11.02 7.39
N LEU A 112 7.90 -10.88 8.46
CA LEU A 112 7.83 -9.67 9.28
C LEU A 112 7.93 -9.98 10.77
N ASP A 113 8.68 -9.14 11.48
CA ASP A 113 8.78 -9.18 12.94
C ASP A 113 7.77 -8.23 13.60
N ALA A 114 7.51 -7.06 12.99
CA ALA A 114 6.57 -6.08 13.53
C ALA A 114 5.87 -5.26 12.43
N VAL A 115 4.57 -5.02 12.63
CA VAL A 115 3.78 -4.01 11.91
C VAL A 115 3.47 -2.87 12.88
N CYS A 116 3.99 -1.69 12.59
CA CYS A 116 3.96 -0.53 13.47
C CYS A 116 2.86 0.43 13.03
N PHE A 117 1.82 0.55 13.85
CA PHE A 117 0.76 1.54 13.67
C PHE A 117 1.12 2.86 14.35
N ILE A 118 1.25 3.94 13.58
CA ILE A 118 1.66 5.25 14.08
C ILE A 118 0.46 6.13 14.44
N VAL A 119 0.45 6.65 15.66
CA VAL A 119 -0.52 7.64 16.15
C VAL A 119 0.17 8.76 16.91
N LYS A 120 -0.51 9.89 17.11
CA LYS A 120 0.06 11.04 17.83
C LYS A 120 -0.44 11.03 19.28
N ALA A 121 0.45 11.29 20.24
CA ALA A 121 0.10 11.37 21.66
C ALA A 121 -1.05 12.34 21.97
N PRO A 122 -1.12 13.57 21.38
CA PRO A 122 -2.13 14.56 21.75
C PRO A 122 -3.56 14.19 21.31
N ASP A 123 -3.72 13.20 20.43
CA ASP A 123 -5.04 12.83 19.91
C ASP A 123 -5.87 12.19 21.05
N ALA A 124 -6.98 12.81 21.46
CA ALA A 124 -7.80 12.26 22.55
C ALA A 124 -8.58 10.99 22.17
N ARG A 125 -8.77 10.76 20.86
CA ARG A 125 -9.43 9.61 20.25
C ARG A 125 -8.77 9.31 18.92
N LEU A 126 -8.92 8.08 18.44
CA LEU A 126 -8.54 7.75 17.08
C LEU A 126 -9.49 8.47 16.11
N THR A 127 -8.92 9.09 15.09
CA THR A 127 -9.68 9.69 13.99
C THR A 127 -10.25 8.59 13.08
N PRO A 128 -11.30 8.86 12.29
CA PRO A 128 -11.80 7.90 11.30
C PRO A 128 -10.71 7.38 10.37
N THR A 129 -9.78 8.25 9.98
CA THR A 129 -8.58 7.88 9.21
C THR A 129 -7.69 6.89 9.96
N GLN A 130 -7.42 7.10 11.25
CA GLN A 130 -6.61 6.19 12.05
C GLN A 130 -7.30 4.82 12.23
N THR A 131 -8.61 4.80 12.45
CA THR A 131 -9.41 3.56 12.48
C THR A 131 -9.33 2.82 11.14
N TYR A 132 -9.51 3.52 10.03
CA TYR A 132 -9.40 2.96 8.69
C TYR A 132 -8.01 2.36 8.41
N ILE A 133 -6.93 3.04 8.80
CA ILE A 133 -5.56 2.52 8.65
C ILE A 133 -5.39 1.23 9.45
N PHE A 134 -5.89 1.19 10.68
CA PHE A 134 -5.80 0.01 11.51
C PHE A 134 -6.59 -1.17 10.93
N GLU A 135 -7.83 -0.94 10.49
CA GLU A 135 -8.61 -1.95 9.78
C GLU A 135 -7.92 -2.41 8.50
N SER A 136 -7.25 -1.51 7.79
CA SER A 136 -6.48 -1.82 6.59
C SER A 136 -5.27 -2.71 6.90
N ILE A 137 -4.58 -2.50 8.02
CA ILE A 137 -3.53 -3.41 8.50
C ILE A 137 -4.12 -4.82 8.71
N LEU A 138 -5.25 -4.93 9.40
CA LEU A 138 -5.91 -6.22 9.62
C LEU A 138 -6.37 -6.86 8.31
N CYS A 139 -6.88 -6.06 7.36
CA CYS A 139 -7.28 -6.53 6.04
C CYS A 139 -6.11 -6.99 5.18
N LEU A 140 -4.93 -6.39 5.32
CA LEU A 140 -3.73 -6.77 4.57
C LEU A 140 -3.12 -8.05 5.10
N PHE A 141 -2.90 -8.13 6.41
CA PHE A 141 -2.11 -9.20 7.00
C PHE A 141 -2.95 -10.33 7.61
N GLY A 142 -4.26 -10.12 7.79
CA GLY A 142 -5.15 -11.07 8.46
C GLY A 142 -4.95 -11.11 9.97
N ASN A 143 -5.60 -12.07 10.62
CA ASN A 143 -5.55 -12.21 12.09
C ASN A 143 -4.20 -12.74 12.60
N ASP A 144 -3.38 -13.35 11.73
CA ASP A 144 -2.14 -14.04 12.14
C ASP A 144 -1.00 -13.07 12.54
N ILE A 145 -1.10 -11.81 12.12
CA ILE A 145 -0.16 -10.73 12.50
C ILE A 145 -0.54 -10.04 13.80
N LYS A 146 -1.68 -10.39 14.42
CA LYS A 146 -2.21 -9.76 15.65
C LYS A 146 -1.11 -9.43 16.66
N ASP A 147 -0.33 -10.45 17.01
CA ASP A 147 0.70 -10.39 18.05
C ASP A 147 1.93 -9.59 17.62
N ASN A 148 2.05 -9.33 16.32
CA ASN A 148 3.12 -8.56 15.72
C ASN A 148 2.75 -7.09 15.46
N ILE A 149 1.54 -6.66 15.82
CA ILE A 149 1.15 -5.26 15.74
C ILE A 149 1.69 -4.50 16.96
N CYS A 150 2.47 -3.47 16.72
CA CYS A 150 2.96 -2.53 17.73
C CYS A 150 2.39 -1.14 17.46
N THR A 151 1.98 -0.42 18.50
CA THR A 151 1.55 0.98 18.36
C THR A 151 2.69 1.92 18.72
N LEU A 152 3.16 2.75 17.78
CA LEU A 152 4.18 3.76 18.08
C LEU A 152 3.52 5.13 18.18
N ILE A 153 3.62 5.72 19.37
CA ILE A 153 2.97 6.98 19.73
C ILE A 153 4.00 8.10 19.62
N THR A 154 3.87 8.94 18.61
CA THR A 154 4.77 10.08 18.37
C THR A 154 4.32 11.33 19.13
N PHE A 155 5.18 12.35 19.18
CA PHE A 155 4.93 13.61 19.91
C PHE A 155 4.65 13.42 21.40
N ALA A 156 5.17 12.35 22.00
CA ALA A 156 5.03 12.11 23.41
C ALA A 156 5.90 13.09 24.21
N ASP A 157 5.38 13.58 25.33
CA ASP A 157 6.05 14.54 26.22
C ASP A 157 6.56 13.89 27.53
N GLY A 158 6.42 12.56 27.64
CA GLY A 158 6.76 11.78 28.82
C GLY A 158 5.58 11.51 29.77
N GLN A 159 4.41 12.12 29.53
CA GLN A 159 3.18 11.80 30.25
C GLN A 159 2.44 10.62 29.60
N THR A 160 1.44 10.09 30.31
CA THR A 160 0.51 9.09 29.76
C THR A 160 -0.24 9.68 28.56
N PRO A 161 -0.05 9.16 27.33
CA PRO A 161 -0.67 9.75 26.14
C PRO A 161 -2.21 9.63 26.17
N PRO A 162 -2.96 10.72 25.94
CA PRO A 162 -4.43 10.69 25.81
C PRO A 162 -4.95 9.67 24.80
N VAL A 163 -4.23 9.45 23.70
CA VAL A 163 -4.60 8.52 22.62
C VAL A 163 -4.76 7.08 23.07
N LEU A 164 -4.17 6.69 24.21
CA LEU A 164 -4.32 5.35 24.78
C LEU A 164 -5.78 4.97 25.06
N ALA A 165 -6.65 5.95 25.39
CA ALA A 165 -8.07 5.68 25.58
C ALA A 165 -8.75 5.27 24.26
N GLY A 166 -8.42 5.95 23.16
CA GLY A 166 -8.93 5.64 21.83
C GLY A 166 -8.41 4.31 21.29
N ILE A 167 -7.13 4.03 21.52
CA ILE A 167 -6.51 2.73 21.22
C ILE A 167 -7.28 1.62 21.93
N LYS A 168 -7.45 1.69 23.25
CA LYS A 168 -8.16 0.65 24.03
C LYS A 168 -9.58 0.37 23.51
N ALA A 169 -10.30 1.39 23.07
CA ALA A 169 -11.65 1.25 22.51
C ALA A 169 -11.66 0.59 21.11
N LEU A 170 -10.57 0.67 20.36
CA LEU A 170 -10.44 -0.01 19.06
C LEU A 170 -10.22 -1.52 19.21
N TYR A 171 -9.62 -1.95 20.33
CA TYR A 171 -9.18 -3.32 20.59
C TYR A 171 -10.14 -4.08 21.54
N GLU A 172 -11.46 -3.96 21.37
CA GLU A 172 -12.51 -4.56 22.25
C GLU A 172 -12.41 -6.10 22.50
N ASN A 173 -11.41 -6.81 21.95
CA ASN A 173 -10.99 -8.15 22.38
C ASN A 173 -9.44 -8.23 22.48
N PRO A 174 -8.87 -8.95 23.46
CA PRO A 174 -7.49 -8.80 23.92
C PRO A 174 -6.53 -9.05 22.77
N LEU A 175 -5.94 -7.95 22.34
CA LEU A 175 -4.91 -7.81 21.34
C LEU A 175 -3.99 -6.81 22.04
N PRO A 176 -2.76 -7.20 22.40
CA PRO A 176 -2.15 -6.75 23.64
C PRO A 176 -2.06 -5.22 23.64
N CYS A 177 -2.94 -4.60 24.43
CA CYS A 177 -2.94 -3.18 24.77
C CYS A 177 -1.66 -2.74 25.50
N GLU A 178 -0.64 -3.60 25.53
CA GLU A 178 0.65 -3.46 26.17
C GLU A 178 1.78 -3.20 25.15
N ASN A 179 1.58 -3.48 23.85
CA ASN A 179 2.61 -3.31 22.83
C ASN A 179 2.60 -1.88 22.24
N TYR A 180 2.68 -0.87 23.10
CA TYR A 180 2.84 0.52 22.66
C TYR A 180 4.16 1.12 23.13
N PHE A 181 4.71 2.02 22.32
CA PHE A 181 5.98 2.67 22.56
C PHE A 181 5.84 4.16 22.27
N THR A 182 6.27 5.00 23.21
CA THR A 182 6.17 6.46 23.09
C THR A 182 7.49 7.03 22.57
N PHE A 183 7.41 7.95 21.61
CA PHE A 183 8.57 8.57 20.98
C PHE A 183 8.47 10.10 21.05
N ASN A 184 9.54 10.70 21.56
CA ASN A 184 9.79 12.12 21.45
C ASN A 184 10.98 12.33 20.51
N ASN A 185 10.69 12.73 19.28
CA ASN A 185 11.71 12.98 18.27
C ASN A 185 11.97 14.48 18.07
N SER A 186 11.54 15.34 19.01
CA SER A 186 11.68 16.80 18.90
C SER A 186 13.14 17.25 18.92
N ALA A 187 14.01 16.51 19.62
CA ALA A 187 15.43 16.80 19.73
C ALA A 187 16.29 16.21 18.60
N LEU A 188 15.71 15.51 17.63
CA LEU A 188 16.46 14.83 16.57
C LEU A 188 17.37 15.79 15.79
N TYR A 189 16.89 17.01 15.52
CA TYR A 189 17.61 18.06 14.79
C TYR A 189 17.85 19.31 15.64
N ALA A 190 17.78 19.19 16.97
CA ALA A 190 18.09 20.29 17.86
C ALA A 190 19.59 20.61 17.81
N GLU A 191 19.94 21.90 17.85
CA GLU A 191 21.35 22.31 17.91
C GLU A 191 22.00 21.78 19.20
N ASN A 192 23.21 21.26 19.07
CA ASN A 192 24.03 20.73 20.17
C ASN A 192 25.39 21.45 20.26
N SER A 193 25.51 22.64 19.65
CA SER A 193 26.73 23.42 19.61
C SER A 193 27.22 23.83 21.01
N VAL A 194 28.54 23.80 21.20
CA VAL A 194 29.21 24.14 22.47
C VAL A 194 28.91 25.59 22.82
N GLY A 195 28.02 25.81 23.80
CA GLY A 195 27.57 27.14 24.25
C GLY A 195 26.05 27.33 24.26
N ALA A 196 25.29 26.48 23.56
CA ALA A 196 23.84 26.44 23.67
C ALA A 196 23.45 25.69 24.96
N ASN A 197 22.76 26.36 25.89
CA ASN A 197 22.26 25.73 27.12
C ASN A 197 21.05 24.82 26.81
N ASN A 198 21.29 23.74 26.07
CA ASN A 198 20.26 22.85 25.53
C ASN A 198 20.08 21.58 26.37
N GLN A 199 20.10 21.73 27.70
CA GLN A 199 19.87 20.62 28.64
C GLN A 199 18.55 19.89 28.38
N MET A 200 17.50 20.65 28.00
CA MET A 200 16.19 20.09 27.70
C MET A 200 16.19 19.24 26.41
N SER A 201 16.88 19.69 25.36
CA SER A 201 17.02 18.94 24.11
C SER A 201 17.84 17.68 24.30
N SER A 202 18.93 17.73 25.07
CA SER A 202 19.72 16.55 25.43
C SER A 202 18.87 15.53 26.21
N PHE A 203 18.04 15.98 27.15
CA PHE A 203 17.10 15.12 27.87
C PHE A 203 16.09 14.46 26.92
N PHE A 204 15.49 15.22 26.00
CA PHE A 204 14.57 14.65 25.00
C PHE A 204 15.26 13.67 24.05
N TRP A 205 16.51 13.92 23.68
CA TRP A 205 17.32 12.97 22.90
C TRP A 205 17.50 11.64 23.65
N GLN A 206 17.94 11.69 24.90
CA GLN A 206 18.09 10.49 25.74
C GLN A 206 16.76 9.74 25.89
N MET A 207 15.65 10.46 26.05
CA MET A 207 14.32 9.87 26.10
C MET A 207 13.98 9.13 24.79
N GLY A 208 14.24 9.74 23.63
CA GLY A 208 14.03 9.12 22.32
C GLY A 208 14.90 7.87 22.10
N MET A 209 16.18 7.90 22.50
CA MET A 209 17.08 6.75 22.40
C MET A 209 16.65 5.59 23.30
N LYS A 210 16.21 5.90 24.53
CA LYS A 210 15.66 4.90 25.45
C LYS A 210 14.37 4.27 24.92
N SER A 211 13.52 5.05 24.26
CA SER A 211 12.33 4.53 23.59
C SER A 211 12.69 3.57 22.45
N CYS A 212 13.68 3.91 21.62
CA CYS A 212 14.18 3.01 20.58
C CYS A 212 14.75 1.72 21.18
N GLN A 213 15.56 1.82 22.23
CA GLN A 213 16.10 0.65 22.92
C GLN A 213 15.00 -0.28 23.45
N THR A 214 13.98 0.29 24.09
CA THR A 214 12.85 -0.47 24.63
C THR A 214 12.07 -1.16 23.50
N PHE A 215 11.82 -0.44 22.41
CA PHE A 215 11.15 -0.97 21.22
C PHE A 215 11.93 -2.12 20.57
N PHE A 216 13.22 -1.95 20.28
CA PHE A 216 14.01 -2.99 19.65
C PHE A 216 14.30 -4.19 20.57
N SER A 217 14.34 -3.98 21.89
CA SER A 217 14.38 -5.08 22.84
C SER A 217 13.09 -5.92 22.79
N HIS A 218 11.93 -5.28 22.59
CA HIS A 218 10.68 -6.00 22.39
C HIS A 218 10.67 -6.73 21.04
N VAL A 219 11.00 -6.04 19.95
CA VAL A 219 11.00 -6.61 18.59
C VAL A 219 11.94 -7.81 18.48
N ALA A 220 13.11 -7.77 19.12
CA ALA A 220 14.05 -8.89 19.13
C ALA A 220 13.49 -10.19 19.77
N ASN A 221 12.45 -10.08 20.60
CA ASN A 221 11.78 -11.21 21.25
C ASN A 221 10.46 -11.60 20.57
N MET A 222 10.03 -10.88 19.53
CA MET A 222 8.80 -11.20 18.82
C MET A 222 9.01 -12.42 17.92
N GLN A 223 7.96 -13.24 17.80
CA GLN A 223 8.00 -14.35 16.86
C GLN A 223 7.82 -13.82 15.44
N THR A 224 8.84 -13.99 14.59
CA THR A 224 8.77 -13.68 13.17
C THR A 224 7.59 -14.39 12.50
N LYS A 225 6.80 -13.67 11.70
CA LYS A 225 5.67 -14.21 10.95
C LYS A 225 5.99 -14.32 9.47
N SER A 226 5.57 -15.43 8.87
CA SER A 226 5.60 -15.63 7.42
C SER A 226 4.53 -14.77 6.74
N LEU A 227 4.88 -14.19 5.60
CA LEU A 227 3.95 -13.45 4.73
C LEU A 227 3.30 -14.33 3.66
N SER A 228 3.47 -15.65 3.72
CA SER A 228 2.91 -16.58 2.73
C SER A 228 1.39 -16.46 2.60
N LEU A 229 0.66 -16.43 3.73
CA LEU A 229 -0.79 -16.30 3.74
C LEU A 229 -1.24 -14.91 3.28
N THR A 230 -0.56 -13.85 3.74
CA THR A 230 -0.78 -12.48 3.27
C THR A 230 -0.63 -12.38 1.75
N THR A 231 0.41 -13.01 1.21
CA THR A 231 0.69 -13.04 -0.23
C THR A 231 -0.43 -13.75 -0.99
N GLU A 232 -0.86 -14.93 -0.53
CA GLU A 232 -1.96 -15.68 -1.14
C GLU A 232 -3.28 -14.88 -1.13
N VAL A 233 -3.59 -14.19 -0.03
CA VAL A 233 -4.79 -13.34 0.08
C VAL A 233 -4.73 -12.18 -0.90
N LEU A 234 -3.58 -11.52 -1.03
CA LEU A 234 -3.39 -10.41 -1.97
C LEU A 234 -3.49 -10.86 -3.44
N GLU A 235 -2.96 -12.03 -3.78
CA GLU A 235 -3.10 -12.63 -5.12
C GLU A 235 -4.56 -12.99 -5.44
N LYS A 236 -5.27 -13.60 -4.48
CA LYS A 236 -6.70 -13.94 -4.63
C LYS A 236 -7.56 -12.70 -4.83
N ARG A 237 -7.29 -11.61 -4.10
CA ARG A 237 -7.99 -10.33 -4.29
C ARG A 237 -7.78 -9.78 -5.70
N GLN A 238 -6.55 -9.80 -6.20
CA GLN A 238 -6.26 -9.31 -7.54
C GLN A 238 -6.95 -10.15 -8.62
N LYS A 239 -7.00 -11.48 -8.46
CA LYS A 239 -7.80 -12.35 -9.34
C LYS A 239 -9.26 -11.95 -9.33
N LEU A 240 -9.84 -11.77 -8.15
CA LEU A 240 -11.24 -11.37 -8.01
C LEU A 240 -11.52 -10.00 -8.64
N GLU A 241 -10.65 -9.02 -8.45
CA GLU A 241 -10.75 -7.69 -9.07
C GLU A 241 -10.71 -7.79 -10.60
N ASN A 242 -9.81 -8.59 -11.15
CA ASN A 242 -9.73 -8.84 -12.60
C ASN A 242 -11.01 -9.49 -13.12
N THR A 243 -11.50 -10.54 -12.44
CA THR A 243 -12.75 -11.22 -12.83
C THR A 243 -13.95 -10.27 -12.74
N ILE A 244 -14.06 -9.45 -11.70
CA ILE A 244 -15.14 -8.44 -11.58
C ILE A 244 -15.07 -7.43 -12.73
N HIS A 245 -13.87 -6.95 -13.06
CA HIS A 245 -13.68 -6.03 -14.18
C HIS A 245 -14.13 -6.66 -15.51
N ASN A 246 -13.70 -7.89 -15.80
CA ASN A 246 -14.07 -8.60 -17.02
C ASN A 246 -15.57 -8.88 -17.09
N LEU A 247 -16.20 -9.27 -15.97
CA LEU A 247 -17.65 -9.45 -15.89
C LEU A 247 -18.42 -8.16 -16.20
N HIS A 248 -17.94 -7.00 -15.76
CA HIS A 248 -18.55 -5.72 -16.13
C HIS A 248 -18.47 -5.48 -17.66
N GLN A 249 -17.33 -5.78 -18.29
CA GLN A 249 -17.21 -5.68 -19.75
C GLN A 249 -18.19 -6.61 -20.47
N GLU A 250 -18.37 -7.85 -20.01
CA GLU A 250 -19.35 -8.77 -20.60
C GLU A 250 -20.79 -8.30 -20.44
N ILE A 251 -21.13 -7.71 -19.28
CA ILE A 251 -22.45 -7.11 -19.05
C ILE A 251 -22.68 -5.97 -20.04
N ASP A 252 -21.71 -5.10 -20.24
CA ASP A 252 -21.82 -3.98 -21.19
C ASP A 252 -22.04 -4.48 -22.63
N VAL A 253 -21.29 -5.50 -23.07
CA VAL A 253 -21.49 -6.14 -24.39
C VAL A 253 -22.90 -6.74 -24.49
N GLY A 254 -23.37 -7.43 -23.44
CA GLY A 254 -24.71 -7.99 -23.39
C GLY A 254 -25.81 -6.94 -23.51
N LEU A 255 -25.66 -5.81 -22.81
CA LEU A 255 -26.59 -4.69 -22.85
C LEU A 255 -26.63 -4.02 -24.24
N SER A 256 -25.47 -3.82 -24.88
CA SER A 256 -25.40 -3.30 -26.25
C SER A 256 -26.10 -4.24 -27.24
N LYS A 257 -25.90 -5.56 -27.12
CA LYS A 257 -26.57 -6.53 -27.98
C LYS A 257 -28.09 -6.54 -27.81
N ILE A 258 -28.59 -6.41 -26.57
CA ILE A 258 -30.03 -6.29 -26.31
C ILE A 258 -30.59 -5.05 -27.01
N ARG A 259 -29.90 -3.91 -26.88
CA ARG A 259 -30.30 -2.66 -27.54
C ARG A 259 -30.34 -2.80 -29.06
N ASN A 260 -29.36 -3.48 -29.67
CA ASN A 260 -29.33 -3.70 -31.11
C ASN A 260 -30.52 -4.57 -31.56
N LEU A 261 -30.85 -5.63 -30.83
CA LEU A 261 -32.02 -6.46 -31.09
C LEU A 261 -33.34 -5.66 -30.97
N GLU A 262 -33.46 -4.77 -30.00
CA GLU A 262 -34.63 -3.89 -29.86
C GLU A 262 -34.79 -2.96 -31.08
N ILE A 263 -33.67 -2.43 -31.60
CA ILE A 263 -33.67 -1.60 -32.81
C ILE A 263 -34.07 -2.44 -34.03
N GLU A 264 -33.51 -3.64 -34.21
CA GLU A 264 -33.87 -4.54 -35.32
C GLU A 264 -35.36 -4.91 -35.30
N VAL A 265 -35.92 -5.24 -34.12
CA VAL A 265 -37.35 -5.52 -33.96
C VAL A 265 -38.20 -4.33 -34.40
N LYS A 266 -37.78 -3.10 -34.07
CA LYS A 266 -38.45 -1.89 -34.52
C LYS A 266 -38.38 -1.71 -36.04
N ILE A 267 -37.21 -1.94 -36.63
CA ILE A 267 -37.01 -1.87 -38.09
C ILE A 267 -37.91 -2.88 -38.81
N PHE A 268 -37.99 -4.12 -38.33
CA PHE A 268 -38.89 -5.12 -38.92
C PHE A 268 -40.36 -4.75 -38.77
N SER A 269 -40.74 -4.12 -37.66
CA SER A 269 -42.10 -3.65 -37.43
C SER A 269 -42.47 -2.52 -38.41
N GLU A 270 -41.57 -1.55 -38.61
CA GLU A 270 -41.75 -0.42 -39.52
C GLU A 270 -41.77 -0.86 -41.00
N ASN A 271 -40.97 -1.86 -41.37
CA ASN A 271 -40.87 -2.40 -42.72
C ASN A 271 -41.80 -3.62 -42.97
N SER A 272 -42.74 -3.89 -42.06
CA SER A 272 -43.63 -5.06 -42.10
C SER A 272 -44.39 -5.21 -43.41
N ARG A 273 -44.79 -4.11 -44.06
CA ARG A 273 -45.51 -4.14 -45.35
C ARG A 273 -44.64 -4.66 -46.49
N ASP A 274 -43.38 -4.22 -46.56
CA ASP A 274 -42.45 -4.64 -47.61
C ASP A 274 -42.02 -6.09 -47.39
N ILE A 275 -41.83 -6.52 -46.14
CA ILE A 275 -41.62 -7.92 -45.75
C ILE A 275 -42.79 -8.80 -46.22
N LEU A 276 -44.03 -8.41 -45.92
CA LEU A 276 -45.24 -9.15 -46.33
C LEU A 276 -45.44 -9.19 -47.85
N ALA A 277 -44.97 -8.15 -48.55
CA ALA A 277 -44.99 -8.08 -50.02
C ALA A 277 -43.79 -8.79 -50.68
N ASN A 278 -42.93 -9.44 -49.89
CA ASN A 278 -41.72 -10.12 -50.32
C ASN A 278 -40.78 -9.20 -51.14
N LYS A 279 -40.69 -7.93 -50.72
CA LYS A 279 -39.81 -6.92 -51.31
C LYS A 279 -38.54 -6.76 -50.48
N ASN A 280 -37.44 -6.48 -51.16
CA ASN A 280 -36.18 -6.13 -50.51
C ASN A 280 -36.26 -4.73 -49.90
N PHE A 281 -35.65 -4.56 -48.73
CA PHE A 281 -35.44 -3.26 -48.09
C PHE A 281 -34.02 -3.22 -47.50
N GLU A 282 -33.50 -2.01 -47.33
CA GLU A 282 -32.18 -1.75 -46.76
C GLU A 282 -32.35 -0.98 -45.46
N TYR A 283 -31.48 -1.25 -44.50
CA TYR A 283 -31.43 -0.53 -43.24
C TYR A 283 -29.99 -0.45 -42.73
N ILE A 284 -29.75 0.50 -41.85
CA ILE A 284 -28.44 0.72 -41.23
C ILE A 284 -28.42 -0.06 -39.92
N VAL A 285 -27.35 -0.83 -39.73
CA VAL A 285 -27.04 -1.51 -38.48
C VAL A 285 -25.83 -0.81 -37.86
N GLU A 286 -25.94 -0.48 -36.58
CA GLU A 286 -24.77 -0.12 -35.78
C GLU A 286 -24.14 -1.41 -35.26
N GLU A 287 -22.90 -1.69 -35.67
CA GLU A 287 -22.14 -2.84 -35.21
C GLU A 287 -21.07 -2.41 -34.23
N ASP A 288 -21.00 -3.08 -33.08
CA ASP A 288 -19.90 -2.93 -32.14
C ASP A 288 -18.67 -3.64 -32.70
N TYR A 289 -17.55 -2.92 -32.77
CA TYR A 289 -16.26 -3.49 -33.14
C TYR A 289 -15.24 -3.20 -32.05
N GLN A 290 -14.20 -4.02 -32.01
CA GLN A 290 -13.10 -3.83 -31.07
C GLN A 290 -12.06 -2.90 -31.68
N GLU A 291 -11.72 -1.85 -30.92
CA GLU A 291 -10.66 -0.93 -31.28
C GLU A 291 -9.33 -1.36 -30.66
N LYS A 292 -8.25 -1.31 -31.45
CA LYS A 292 -6.89 -1.47 -30.93
C LYS A 292 -6.37 -0.12 -30.48
N ILE A 293 -6.17 0.03 -29.17
CA ILE A 293 -5.59 1.23 -28.58
C ILE A 293 -4.07 1.04 -28.47
N ASP A 294 -3.31 1.99 -28.99
CA ASP A 294 -1.86 2.02 -28.81
C ASP A 294 -1.52 2.47 -27.37
N LEU A 295 -0.78 1.62 -26.65
CA LEU A 295 -0.34 1.87 -25.28
C LEU A 295 1.12 2.35 -25.21
N GLN A 296 1.77 2.64 -26.34
CA GLN A 296 3.14 3.14 -26.33
C GLN A 296 3.27 4.45 -25.54
N GLY A 297 4.23 4.48 -24.62
CA GLY A 297 4.53 5.67 -23.81
C GLY A 297 3.59 5.90 -22.63
N THR A 298 2.50 5.13 -22.47
CA THR A 298 1.60 5.26 -21.31
C THR A 298 2.14 4.54 -20.07
N GLY A 299 3.03 3.56 -20.25
CA GLY A 299 3.50 2.68 -19.19
C GLY A 299 2.46 1.66 -18.74
N GLN A 300 1.33 1.56 -19.44
CA GLN A 300 0.33 0.52 -19.25
C GLN A 300 0.61 -0.66 -20.16
N HIS A 301 0.30 -1.86 -19.69
CA HIS A 301 0.35 -3.05 -20.51
C HIS A 301 -0.94 -3.82 -20.32
N THR A 302 -1.30 -4.64 -21.31
CA THR A 302 -2.50 -5.46 -21.28
C THR A 302 -2.14 -6.89 -21.66
N THR A 303 -2.93 -7.85 -21.20
CA THR A 303 -2.83 -9.24 -21.65
C THR A 303 -4.03 -9.54 -22.53
N ASN A 304 -3.81 -9.73 -23.83
CA ASN A 304 -4.88 -9.98 -24.79
C ASN A 304 -4.80 -11.41 -25.32
N CYS A 305 -5.93 -12.07 -25.43
CA CYS A 305 -6.10 -13.31 -26.18
C CYS A 305 -6.37 -12.95 -27.65
N LEU A 306 -5.41 -13.27 -28.53
CA LEU A 306 -5.53 -12.99 -29.97
C LEU A 306 -6.51 -13.94 -30.69
N THR A 307 -6.76 -15.12 -30.13
CA THR A 307 -7.70 -16.10 -30.69
C THR A 307 -9.15 -15.67 -30.48
N CYS A 308 -9.47 -15.17 -29.28
CA CYS A 308 -10.81 -14.70 -28.94
C CYS A 308 -11.00 -13.20 -29.19
N ASN A 309 -9.92 -12.48 -29.55
CA ASN A 309 -9.82 -11.03 -29.48
C ASN A 309 -10.37 -10.49 -28.14
N PHE A 310 -9.90 -11.05 -27.03
CA PHE A 310 -10.42 -10.74 -25.69
C PHE A 310 -9.33 -10.13 -24.81
N THR A 311 -9.64 -9.09 -24.05
CA THR A 311 -8.71 -8.52 -23.07
C THR A 311 -8.79 -9.36 -21.78
N CYS A 312 -7.85 -10.29 -21.59
CA CYS A 312 -7.81 -11.16 -20.42
C CYS A 312 -7.50 -10.40 -19.12
N HIS A 313 -6.67 -9.36 -19.20
CA HIS A 313 -6.32 -8.52 -18.06
C HIS A 313 -5.90 -7.13 -18.54
N GLU A 314 -6.73 -6.14 -18.24
CA GLU A 314 -6.43 -4.73 -18.46
C GLU A 314 -5.43 -4.23 -17.40
N ASN A 315 -4.51 -3.32 -17.76
CA ASN A 315 -3.49 -2.79 -16.84
C ASN A 315 -2.57 -3.86 -16.21
N CYS A 316 -2.30 -4.93 -16.96
CA CYS A 316 -1.29 -5.91 -16.63
C CYS A 316 0.07 -5.26 -16.37
N ARG A 317 0.71 -5.59 -15.24
CA ARG A 317 2.04 -5.06 -14.88
C ARG A 317 3.19 -5.72 -15.64
N ILE A 318 2.91 -6.82 -16.32
CA ILE A 318 3.92 -7.54 -17.10
C ILE A 318 4.07 -6.83 -18.44
N ALA A 319 5.17 -6.10 -18.61
CA ALA A 319 5.49 -5.40 -19.85
C ALA A 319 5.91 -6.34 -20.98
N ASN A 320 6.71 -7.37 -20.64
CA ASN A 320 7.24 -8.31 -21.63
C ASN A 320 6.21 -9.38 -21.99
N ASP A 321 5.98 -9.57 -23.28
CA ASP A 321 5.07 -10.59 -23.81
C ASP A 321 5.47 -12.01 -23.40
N ASP A 322 6.78 -12.31 -23.33
CA ASP A 322 7.27 -13.64 -22.86
C ASP A 322 6.85 -13.95 -21.41
N GLY A 323 6.57 -12.90 -20.61
CA GLY A 323 6.15 -13.03 -19.23
C GLY A 323 4.65 -13.23 -19.06
N LYS A 324 3.84 -13.08 -20.11
CA LYS A 324 2.37 -12.99 -20.02
C LYS A 324 1.71 -14.27 -19.54
N ALA A 325 2.35 -15.43 -19.69
CA ALA A 325 1.93 -16.69 -19.08
C ALA A 325 1.86 -16.64 -17.55
N ARG A 326 2.47 -15.62 -16.91
CA ARG A 326 2.42 -15.37 -15.46
C ARG A 326 1.46 -14.26 -15.07
N CYS A 327 0.67 -13.77 -16.03
CA CYS A 327 -0.36 -12.77 -15.76
C CYS A 327 -1.39 -13.33 -14.78
N ILE A 328 -2.02 -12.47 -13.97
CA ILE A 328 -2.99 -12.88 -12.96
C ILE A 328 -4.21 -13.60 -13.55
N ALA A 329 -4.56 -13.27 -14.79
CA ALA A 329 -5.60 -13.91 -15.57
C ALA A 329 -5.22 -15.31 -16.09
N MET A 330 -3.96 -15.74 -15.97
CA MET A 330 -3.50 -17.05 -16.44
C MET A 330 -3.54 -18.09 -15.31
N ASN A 331 -3.86 -19.33 -15.68
CA ASN A 331 -3.72 -20.47 -14.81
C ASN A 331 -2.24 -20.93 -14.73
N SER A 332 -1.97 -21.99 -13.98
CA SER A 332 -0.61 -22.54 -13.83
C SER A 332 0.01 -23.10 -15.12
N GLU A 333 -0.82 -23.36 -16.13
CA GLU A 333 -0.41 -23.89 -17.44
C GLU A 333 -0.18 -22.77 -18.47
N GLY A 334 -0.45 -21.50 -18.11
CA GLY A 334 -0.31 -20.35 -18.99
C GLY A 334 -1.57 -19.98 -19.76
N SER A 335 -2.69 -20.68 -19.54
CA SER A 335 -3.96 -20.41 -20.21
C SER A 335 -4.80 -19.37 -19.50
N CYS A 336 -5.42 -18.48 -20.27
CA CYS A 336 -6.25 -17.39 -19.79
C CYS A 336 -7.58 -17.90 -19.22
N MET A 337 -7.81 -17.75 -17.93
CA MET A 337 -9.02 -18.18 -17.21
C MET A 337 -10.23 -17.26 -17.46
N GLU A 338 -10.03 -16.16 -18.19
CA GLU A 338 -11.01 -15.09 -18.36
C GLU A 338 -11.63 -15.08 -19.76
N CYS A 339 -10.92 -15.59 -20.78
CA CYS A 339 -11.44 -15.60 -22.13
C CYS A 339 -12.35 -16.82 -22.37
N PRO A 340 -13.33 -16.74 -23.28
CA PRO A 340 -14.36 -17.78 -23.43
C PRO A 340 -13.86 -19.19 -23.75
N ASN A 341 -12.66 -19.30 -24.35
CA ASN A 341 -12.09 -20.57 -24.80
C ASN A 341 -10.88 -21.04 -23.97
N GLU A 342 -10.57 -20.35 -22.87
CA GLU A 342 -9.41 -20.65 -22.03
C GLU A 342 -8.08 -20.80 -22.80
N CYS A 343 -7.82 -19.87 -23.73
CA CYS A 343 -6.67 -19.92 -24.64
C CYS A 343 -5.33 -19.72 -23.91
N HIS A 344 -4.29 -20.44 -24.36
CA HIS A 344 -2.89 -20.25 -23.97
C HIS A 344 -2.27 -19.01 -24.65
#